data_AF-A0A3A4K3K5-F1
#
_entry.id   AF-A0A3A4K3K5-F1
#
_cell.length_a   1.000
_cell.length_b   1.000
_cell.length_c   1.000
_cell.angle_alpha   90.00
_cell.angle_beta   90.00
_cell.angle_gamma   90.00
#
_symmetry.space_group_name_H-M   'P 1'
#
loop_
_entity.id
_entity.type
_entity.pdbx_description
1 polymer ?
#
loop_
_entity_poly.entity_id
_entity_poly.type
_entity_poly.pdbx_seq_one_letter_code
_entity_poly.pdbx_strand_id
1 'polypeptide(L)'
;TYFQQVGGIDLKPVTVELTYGLERIAMYLQNKNSVYDLEWDHGVTYGQVHHQDEVQWSRFNFDEADVATQFDHFAEYEREAMRLARAGLILPAYDFCLKCSHAFNLLDARNAISVTERQQYIARVRKLARLSAEGYVLLRHRMGYPMLDAAPEAQRAALVADWTRVAEGLEKRQSKDEAAKAAAAKRG
;
A
#
# COMPACT_ATOMS: atom_id res chain seq x y z
N THR A 1 6.93 3.06 14.34
CA THR A 1 5.55 3.57 14.48
C THR A 1 4.68 2.55 15.18
N TYR A 2 3.82 2.96 16.12
CA TYR A 2 2.79 2.08 16.70
C TYR A 2 1.46 2.32 15.96
N PHE A 3 1.08 1.41 15.06
CA PHE A 3 -0.11 1.57 14.24
C PHE A 3 -1.38 1.31 15.04
N GLN A 4 -2.21 2.33 15.16
CA GLN A 4 -3.55 2.22 15.73
C GLN A 4 -4.57 1.78 14.67
N GLN A 5 -4.40 2.26 13.43
CA GLN A 5 -5.29 1.97 12.30
C GLN A 5 -4.50 1.68 11.03
N VAL A 6 -4.98 0.74 10.22
CA VAL A 6 -4.51 0.46 8.85
C VAL A 6 -5.70 0.28 7.94
N GLY A 7 -5.69 0.92 6.76
CA GLY A 7 -6.82 0.87 5.83
C GLY A 7 -8.15 1.40 6.42
N GLY A 8 -8.08 2.22 7.48
CA GLY A 8 -9.26 2.69 8.22
C GLY A 8 -9.87 1.65 9.18
N ILE A 9 -9.14 0.59 9.51
CA ILE A 9 -9.54 -0.48 10.44
C ILE A 9 -8.64 -0.37 11.68
N ASP A 10 -9.26 -0.36 12.87
CA ASP A 10 -8.54 -0.40 14.14
C ASP A 10 -7.81 -1.73 14.30
N LEU A 11 -6.53 -1.67 14.68
CA LEU A 11 -5.70 -2.87 14.85
C LEU A 11 -5.85 -3.47 16.24
N LYS A 12 -6.01 -4.80 16.28
CA LYS A 12 -6.02 -5.60 17.50
C LYS A 12 -5.22 -6.89 17.31
N PRO A 13 -4.05 -7.04 17.95
CA PRO A 13 -3.36 -6.04 18.79
C PRO A 13 -2.79 -4.87 17.98
N VAL A 14 -2.43 -3.78 18.67
CA VAL A 14 -1.63 -2.68 18.09
C VAL A 14 -0.31 -3.27 17.58
N THR A 15 0.01 -2.97 16.32
CA THR A 15 1.23 -3.45 15.68
C THR A 15 2.32 -2.39 15.74
N VAL A 16 3.55 -2.81 16.05
CA VAL A 16 4.72 -1.94 16.00
C VAL A 16 5.52 -2.18 14.73
N GLU A 17 5.93 -1.09 14.10
CA GLU A 17 6.86 -1.06 12.99
C GLU A 17 8.16 -0.39 13.42
N LEU A 18 9.28 -1.05 13.17
CA LEU A 18 10.63 -0.50 13.35
C LEU A 18 11.26 -0.37 11.96
N THR A 19 11.55 0.85 11.55
CA THR A 19 12.11 1.15 10.22
C THR A 19 13.51 1.69 10.38
N TYR A 20 14.50 0.93 9.88
CA TYR A 20 15.91 1.29 9.97
C TYR A 20 16.39 1.93 8.67
N GLY A 21 17.03 3.09 8.75
CA GLY A 21 17.77 3.65 7.62
C GLY A 21 19.15 3.00 7.54
N LEU A 22 19.26 1.91 6.80
CA LEU A 22 20.44 1.04 6.77
C LEU A 22 21.70 1.81 6.36
N GLU A 23 21.60 2.65 5.33
CA GLU A 23 22.70 3.46 4.81
C GLU A 23 23.25 4.41 5.88
N ARG A 24 22.34 5.07 6.62
CA ARG A 24 22.74 6.02 7.68
C ARG A 24 23.39 5.31 8.86
N ILE A 25 22.88 4.13 9.23
CA ILE A 25 23.49 3.30 10.28
C ILE A 25 24.88 2.85 9.83
N ALA A 26 25.02 2.36 8.60
CA ALA A 26 26.30 1.94 8.04
C ALA A 26 27.30 3.10 7.97
N MET A 27 26.85 4.31 7.60
CA MET A 27 27.71 5.50 7.53
C MET A 27 28.28 5.84 8.89
N TYR A 28 27.45 5.74 9.93
CA TYR A 28 27.90 5.95 11.31
C TYR A 28 28.91 4.89 11.74
N LEU A 29 28.62 3.61 11.48
CA LEU A 29 29.50 2.49 11.87
C LEU A 29 30.85 2.50 11.13
N GLN A 30 30.86 2.91 9.86
CA GLN A 30 32.07 2.98 9.03
C GLN A 30 32.75 4.36 9.04
N ASN A 31 32.23 5.31 9.83
CA ASN A 31 32.71 6.69 9.90
C ASN A 31 32.85 7.37 8.52
N LYS A 32 31.80 7.27 7.70
CA LYS A 32 31.72 7.87 6.35
C LYS A 32 30.77 9.07 6.32
N ASN A 33 31.14 10.10 5.58
CA ASN A 33 30.33 11.32 5.44
C ASN A 33 29.39 11.30 4.21
N SER A 34 29.61 10.37 3.28
CA SER A 34 28.78 10.16 2.10
C SER A 34 28.32 8.70 2.04
N VAL A 35 27.09 8.47 1.59
CA VAL A 35 26.57 7.12 1.34
C VAL A 35 27.38 6.41 0.26
N TYR A 36 27.89 7.13 -0.74
CA TYR A 36 28.63 6.54 -1.86
C TYR A 36 30.03 6.03 -1.46
N ASP A 37 30.55 6.49 -0.33
CA ASP A 37 31.86 6.07 0.23
C ASP A 37 31.73 4.85 1.16
N LEU A 38 30.51 4.37 1.41
CA LEU A 38 30.27 3.16 2.19
C LEU A 38 30.91 1.96 1.50
N GLU A 39 31.60 1.13 2.26
CA GLU A 39 31.96 -0.20 1.82
C GLU A 39 30.71 -1.08 1.84
N TRP A 40 30.31 -1.55 0.67
CA TRP A 40 29.18 -2.45 0.47
C TRP A 40 29.59 -3.89 0.74
N ASP A 41 30.70 -4.32 0.13
CA ASP A 41 31.29 -5.65 0.30
C ASP A 41 32.76 -5.64 -0.13
N HIS A 42 33.65 -6.27 0.63
CA HIS A 42 35.06 -6.54 0.30
C HIS A 42 35.73 -5.60 -0.74
N GLY A 43 35.87 -4.31 -0.42
CA GLY A 43 36.50 -3.30 -1.29
C GLY A 43 35.62 -2.71 -2.41
N VAL A 44 34.37 -3.16 -2.55
CA VAL A 44 33.32 -2.57 -3.39
C VAL A 44 32.56 -1.53 -2.58
N THR A 45 32.40 -0.33 -3.13
CA THR A 45 31.64 0.74 -2.47
C THR A 45 30.18 0.80 -2.93
N TYR A 46 29.31 1.33 -2.08
CA TYR A 46 27.91 1.62 -2.43
C TYR A 46 27.83 2.49 -3.69
N GLY A 47 28.73 3.46 -3.84
CA GLY A 47 28.82 4.31 -5.02
C GLY A 47 29.08 3.52 -6.31
N GLN A 48 29.95 2.50 -6.27
CA GLN A 48 30.22 1.65 -7.43
C GLN A 48 29.00 0.84 -7.85
N VAL A 49 28.12 0.49 -6.90
CA VAL A 49 26.90 -0.28 -7.18
C VAL A 49 25.74 0.62 -7.63
N HIS A 50 25.48 1.71 -6.90
CA HIS A 50 24.21 2.45 -7.00
C HIS A 50 24.31 3.90 -7.47
N HIS A 51 25.49 4.50 -7.55
CA HIS A 51 25.57 5.91 -7.96
C HIS A 51 25.01 6.11 -9.38
N GLN A 52 25.32 5.20 -10.30
CA GLN A 52 24.83 5.29 -11.68
C GLN A 52 23.33 4.96 -11.80
N ASP A 53 22.78 4.16 -10.88
CA ASP A 53 21.34 3.95 -10.77
C ASP A 53 20.65 5.24 -10.34
N GLU A 54 21.15 5.90 -9.29
CA GLU A 54 20.56 7.13 -8.74
C GLU A 54 20.56 8.27 -9.77
N VAL A 55 21.65 8.41 -10.54
CA VAL A 55 21.74 9.40 -11.63
C VAL A 55 20.67 9.15 -12.70
N GLN A 56 20.50 7.90 -13.13
CA GLN A 56 19.54 7.56 -14.17
C GLN A 56 18.10 7.65 -13.68
N TRP A 57 17.81 7.15 -12.48
CA TRP A 57 16.47 7.24 -11.89
C TRP A 57 16.08 8.68 -11.58
N SER A 58 17.01 9.53 -11.13
CA SER A 58 16.74 10.96 -10.93
C SER A 58 16.35 11.62 -12.26
N ARG A 59 17.16 11.44 -13.32
CA ARG A 59 16.84 11.98 -14.64
C ARG A 59 15.50 11.46 -15.17
N PHE A 60 15.24 10.16 -15.01
CA PHE A 60 13.95 9.58 -15.41
C PHE A 60 12.79 10.23 -14.63
N ASN A 61 12.85 10.22 -13.30
CA ASN A 61 11.77 10.69 -12.44
C ASN A 61 11.48 12.18 -12.60
N PHE A 62 12.51 13.00 -12.80
CA PHE A 62 12.39 14.46 -12.83
C PHE A 62 12.28 15.05 -14.23
N ASP A 63 12.82 14.39 -15.27
CA ASP A 63 12.91 14.98 -16.61
C ASP A 63 12.24 14.12 -17.70
N GLU A 64 12.52 12.82 -17.75
CA GLU A 64 12.22 11.98 -18.92
C GLU A 64 10.93 11.17 -18.82
N ALA A 65 10.40 10.93 -17.62
CA ALA A 65 9.19 10.12 -17.45
C ALA A 65 8.02 10.75 -18.22
N ASP A 66 7.43 9.98 -19.15
CA ASP A 66 6.33 10.45 -19.97
C ASP A 66 5.05 10.58 -19.14
N VAL A 67 4.64 11.83 -18.95
CA VAL A 67 3.52 12.22 -18.10
C VAL A 67 2.19 11.63 -18.59
N ALA A 68 1.97 11.62 -19.92
CA ALA A 68 0.74 11.10 -20.50
C ALA A 68 0.58 9.60 -20.19
N THR A 69 1.63 8.82 -20.45
CA THR A 69 1.68 7.39 -20.11
C THR A 69 1.45 7.15 -18.62
N GLN A 70 2.01 7.98 -17.72
CA GLN A 70 1.80 7.79 -16.27
C GLN A 70 0.35 8.09 -15.84
N PHE A 71 -0.33 9.07 -16.46
CA PHE A 71 -1.75 9.29 -16.22
C PHE A 71 -2.59 8.10 -16.69
N ASP A 72 -2.30 7.57 -17.87
CA ASP A 72 -2.97 6.37 -18.40
C ASP A 72 -2.75 5.19 -17.45
N HIS A 73 -1.50 4.89 -17.12
CA HIS A 73 -1.14 3.85 -16.16
C HIS A 73 -1.91 3.99 -14.84
N PHE A 74 -1.97 5.18 -14.25
CA PHE A 74 -2.73 5.39 -13.02
C PHE A 74 -4.20 4.98 -13.19
N ALA A 75 -4.84 5.44 -14.26
CA ALA A 75 -6.24 5.15 -14.55
C ALA A 75 -6.48 3.65 -14.83
N GLU A 76 -5.57 3.01 -15.57
CA GLU A 76 -5.64 1.58 -15.88
C GLU A 76 -5.47 0.72 -14.63
N TYR A 77 -4.46 1.02 -13.82
CA TYR A 77 -4.20 0.30 -12.58
C TYR A 77 -5.34 0.46 -11.58
N GLU A 78 -5.95 1.65 -11.48
CA GLU A 78 -7.10 1.86 -10.59
C GLU A 78 -8.31 1.05 -11.05
N ARG A 79 -8.59 1.08 -12.36
CA ARG A 79 -9.67 0.30 -12.98
C ARG A 79 -9.49 -1.18 -12.73
N GLU A 80 -8.27 -1.68 -12.89
CA GLU A 80 -7.95 -3.10 -12.72
C GLU A 80 -7.99 -3.53 -11.25
N ALA A 81 -7.47 -2.72 -10.33
CA ALA A 81 -7.60 -2.96 -8.89
C ALA A 81 -9.09 -3.09 -8.48
N MET A 82 -9.94 -2.19 -8.98
CA MET A 82 -11.38 -2.22 -8.71
C MET A 82 -12.07 -3.43 -9.35
N ARG A 83 -11.66 -3.86 -10.56
CA ARG A 83 -12.19 -5.05 -11.22
C ARG A 83 -11.84 -6.32 -10.44
N LEU A 84 -10.57 -6.47 -10.07
CA LEU A 84 -10.07 -7.63 -9.31
C LEU A 84 -10.70 -7.72 -7.91
N ALA A 85 -10.82 -6.59 -7.21
CA ALA A 85 -11.49 -6.54 -5.91
C ALA A 85 -12.96 -7.00 -6.00
N ARG A 86 -13.70 -6.57 -7.04
CA ARG A 86 -15.08 -7.04 -7.29
C ARG A 86 -15.16 -8.54 -7.60
N ALA A 87 -14.13 -9.11 -8.21
CA ALA A 87 -14.00 -10.54 -8.43
C ALA A 87 -13.54 -11.32 -7.17
N GLY A 88 -13.34 -10.65 -6.03
CA GLY A 88 -12.86 -11.27 -4.80
C GLY A 88 -11.35 -11.57 -4.78
N LEU A 89 -10.60 -11.13 -5.80
CA LEU A 89 -9.16 -11.34 -5.94
C LEU A 89 -8.39 -10.21 -5.25
N ILE A 90 -8.42 -10.18 -3.92
CA ILE A 90 -7.95 -9.01 -3.16
C ILE A 90 -6.42 -8.84 -3.14
N LEU A 91 -5.66 -9.95 -3.14
CA LEU A 91 -4.20 -9.88 -3.15
C LEU A 91 -3.70 -9.27 -4.47
N PRO A 92 -4.15 -9.73 -5.65
CA PRO A 92 -3.86 -9.04 -6.91
C PRO A 92 -4.36 -7.59 -6.95
N ALA A 93 -5.54 -7.29 -6.38
CA ALA A 93 -6.05 -5.93 -6.34
C ALA A 93 -5.11 -4.99 -5.55
N TYR A 94 -4.48 -5.49 -4.48
CA TYR A 94 -3.51 -4.72 -3.70
C TYR A 94 -2.23 -4.42 -4.49
N ASP A 95 -1.73 -5.35 -5.31
CA ASP A 95 -0.58 -5.08 -6.19
C ASP A 95 -0.87 -3.92 -7.16
N PHE A 96 -2.07 -3.86 -7.74
CA PHE A 96 -2.46 -2.73 -8.57
C PHE A 96 -2.64 -1.42 -7.78
N CYS A 97 -3.02 -1.49 -6.49
CA CYS A 97 -2.98 -0.33 -5.61
C CYS A 97 -1.54 0.21 -5.45
N LEU A 98 -0.55 -0.67 -5.30
CA LEU A 98 0.86 -0.27 -5.23
C LEU A 98 1.33 0.35 -6.55
N LYS A 99 0.94 -0.22 -7.69
CA LYS A 99 1.23 0.36 -9.02
C LYS A 99 0.60 1.75 -9.20
N CYS A 100 -0.65 1.96 -8.75
CA CYS A 100 -1.25 3.29 -8.72
C CYS A 100 -0.44 4.26 -7.86
N SER A 101 -0.03 3.83 -6.66
CA SER A 101 0.78 4.67 -5.76
C SER A 101 2.11 5.07 -6.40
N HIS A 102 2.75 4.14 -7.11
CA HIS A 102 4.01 4.42 -7.81
C HIS A 102 3.83 5.35 -9.00
N ALA A 103 2.83 5.12 -9.86
CA ALA A 103 2.51 6.02 -10.97
C ALA A 103 2.19 7.44 -10.47
N PHE A 104 1.48 7.57 -9.34
CA PHE A 104 1.27 8.85 -8.67
C PHE A 104 2.57 9.52 -8.24
N ASN A 105 3.51 8.78 -7.64
CA ASN A 105 4.80 9.33 -7.22
C ASN A 105 5.61 9.86 -8.42
N LEU A 106 5.56 9.17 -9.57
CA LEU A 106 6.20 9.65 -10.80
C LEU A 106 5.55 10.94 -11.32
N LEU A 107 4.22 11.02 -11.32
CA LEU A 107 3.49 12.23 -11.68
C LEU A 107 3.81 13.40 -10.73
N ASP A 108 3.91 13.15 -9.43
CA ASP A 108 4.28 14.14 -8.42
C ASP A 108 5.73 14.62 -8.62
N ALA A 109 6.67 13.71 -8.87
CA ALA A 109 8.08 14.04 -9.13
C ALA A 109 8.25 14.86 -10.42
N ARG A 110 7.47 14.57 -11.47
CA ARG A 110 7.42 15.37 -12.71
C ARG A 110 6.72 16.72 -12.55
N ASN A 111 6.22 17.05 -11.35
CA ASN A 111 5.39 18.23 -11.09
C ASN A 111 4.19 18.33 -12.05
N ALA A 112 3.66 17.19 -12.50
CA ALA A 112 2.58 17.11 -13.47
C ALA A 112 1.18 17.27 -12.85
N ILE A 113 1.09 17.29 -11.52
CA ILE A 113 -0.15 17.43 -10.76
C ILE A 113 -0.08 18.66 -9.87
N SER A 114 -1.15 19.46 -9.87
CA SER A 114 -1.29 20.58 -8.94
C SER A 114 -1.50 20.11 -7.50
N VAL A 115 -1.33 21.01 -6.53
CA VAL A 115 -1.57 20.74 -5.11
C VAL A 115 -3.00 20.21 -4.87
N THR A 116 -3.99 20.74 -5.59
CA THR A 116 -5.39 20.30 -5.49
C THR A 116 -5.58 18.91 -6.07
N GLU A 117 -5.00 18.62 -7.25
CA GLU A 117 -5.07 17.29 -7.87
C GLU A 117 -4.35 16.24 -7.03
N ARG A 118 -3.21 16.59 -6.43
CA ARG A 118 -2.44 15.71 -5.53
C ARG A 118 -3.33 15.13 -4.42
N GLN A 119 -4.18 15.95 -3.79
CA GLN A 119 -5.10 15.47 -2.75
C GLN A 119 -6.14 14.49 -3.32
N GLN A 120 -6.62 14.70 -4.54
CA GLN A 120 -7.57 13.81 -5.20
C GLN A 120 -6.93 12.46 -5.54
N TYR A 121 -5.70 12.45 -6.07
CA TYR A 121 -4.96 11.22 -6.35
C TYR A 121 -4.64 10.44 -5.06
N ILE A 122 -4.22 11.12 -3.99
CA ILE A 122 -4.01 10.49 -2.67
C ILE A 122 -5.32 9.85 -2.17
N ALA A 123 -6.45 10.53 -2.30
CA ALA A 123 -7.75 9.98 -1.90
C ALA A 123 -8.14 8.72 -2.70
N ARG A 124 -7.84 8.69 -4.00
CA ARG A 124 -8.05 7.53 -4.88
C ARG A 124 -7.20 6.33 -4.46
N VAL A 125 -5.88 6.52 -4.26
CA VAL A 125 -4.99 5.46 -3.76
C VAL A 125 -5.44 4.97 -2.37
N ARG A 126 -5.79 5.89 -1.46
CA ARG A 126 -6.30 5.55 -0.13
C ARG A 126 -7.58 4.71 -0.20
N LYS A 127 -8.48 4.99 -1.14
CA LYS A 127 -9.69 4.20 -1.36
C LYS A 127 -9.35 2.77 -1.78
N LEU A 128 -8.39 2.58 -2.68
CA LEU A 128 -7.92 1.24 -3.08
C LEU A 128 -7.24 0.48 -1.92
N ALA A 129 -6.42 1.16 -1.12
CA ALA A 129 -5.78 0.58 0.05
C ALA A 129 -6.83 0.13 1.10
N ARG A 130 -7.84 0.98 1.35
CA ARG A 130 -8.98 0.63 2.22
C ARG A 130 -9.75 -0.57 1.70
N LEU A 131 -10.08 -0.58 0.41
CA LEU A 131 -10.77 -1.71 -0.24
C LEU A 131 -9.96 -3.01 -0.06
N SER A 132 -8.65 -2.94 -0.25
CA SER A 132 -7.74 -4.07 -0.10
C SER A 132 -7.69 -4.59 1.35
N ALA A 133 -7.59 -3.69 2.33
CA ALA A 133 -7.61 -4.05 3.75
C ALA A 133 -8.94 -4.70 4.17
N GLU A 134 -10.06 -4.10 3.78
CA GLU A 134 -11.40 -4.65 4.08
C GLU A 134 -11.59 -6.03 3.44
N GLY A 135 -11.25 -6.17 2.16
CA GLY A 135 -11.35 -7.45 1.46
C GLY A 135 -10.42 -8.52 2.02
N TYR A 136 -9.24 -8.14 2.52
CA TYR A 136 -8.33 -9.06 3.20
C TYR A 136 -8.92 -9.56 4.53
N VAL A 137 -9.51 -8.69 5.35
CA VAL A 137 -10.20 -9.11 6.58
C VAL A 137 -11.31 -10.12 6.28
N LEU A 138 -12.12 -9.86 5.25
CA LEU A 138 -13.18 -10.80 4.81
C LEU A 138 -12.62 -12.12 4.27
N LEU A 139 -11.51 -12.08 3.55
CA LEU A 139 -10.81 -13.29 3.12
C LEU A 139 -10.37 -14.12 4.33
N ARG A 140 -9.73 -13.49 5.33
CA ARG A 140 -9.30 -14.16 6.57
C ARG A 140 -10.47 -14.74 7.36
N HIS A 141 -11.59 -14.02 7.43
CA HIS A 141 -12.81 -14.49 8.09
C HIS A 141 -13.36 -15.75 7.42
N ARG A 142 -13.52 -15.76 6.09
CA ARG A 142 -13.99 -16.93 5.33
C ARG A 142 -13.08 -18.15 5.45
N MET A 143 -11.79 -17.93 5.66
CA MET A 143 -10.82 -19.01 5.88
C MET A 143 -10.83 -19.54 7.32
N GLY A 144 -11.57 -18.94 8.26
CA GLY A 144 -11.55 -19.33 9.67
C GLY A 144 -10.29 -18.90 10.43
N TYR A 145 -9.62 -17.82 10.00
CA TYR A 145 -8.43 -17.26 10.65
C TYR A 145 -7.23 -18.22 10.90
N PRO A 146 -6.74 -18.97 9.89
CA PRO A 146 -5.71 -20.02 10.09
C PRO A 146 -4.34 -19.53 10.60
N MET A 147 -4.11 -18.21 10.65
CA MET A 147 -2.87 -17.62 11.21
C MET A 147 -2.94 -17.49 12.73
N LEU A 148 -4.09 -17.79 13.34
CA LEU A 148 -4.26 -17.77 14.79
C LEU A 148 -4.15 -19.17 15.41
N ASP A 149 -3.90 -20.21 14.62
CA ASP A 149 -3.87 -21.60 15.10
C ASP A 149 -2.71 -21.90 16.06
N ALA A 150 -1.62 -21.15 15.95
CA ALA A 150 -0.48 -21.26 16.86
C ALA A 150 -0.66 -20.44 18.16
N ALA A 151 -1.70 -19.62 18.27
CA ALA A 151 -1.94 -18.81 19.46
C ALA A 151 -2.55 -19.67 20.59
N PRO A 152 -2.24 -19.38 21.86
CA PRO A 152 -2.91 -20.00 23.00
C PRO A 152 -4.43 -19.91 22.89
N GLU A 153 -5.16 -20.98 23.24
CA GLU A 153 -6.60 -21.12 22.97
C GLU A 153 -7.43 -19.91 23.47
N ALA A 154 -7.15 -19.43 24.69
CA ALA A 154 -7.83 -18.26 25.26
C ALA A 154 -7.58 -16.98 24.44
N GLN A 155 -6.36 -16.78 23.94
CA GLN A 155 -6.00 -15.64 23.09
C GLN A 155 -6.61 -15.77 21.69
N ARG A 156 -6.57 -16.98 21.12
CA ARG A 156 -7.18 -17.30 19.82
C ARG A 156 -8.67 -17.01 19.84
N ALA A 157 -9.39 -17.51 20.84
CA ALA A 157 -10.83 -17.29 21.00
C ALA A 157 -11.17 -15.79 21.07
N ALA A 158 -10.42 -15.01 21.85
CA ALA A 158 -10.63 -13.57 21.96
C ALA A 158 -10.39 -12.83 20.62
N LEU A 159 -9.30 -13.15 19.92
CA LEU A 159 -8.98 -12.54 18.63
C LEU A 159 -10.00 -12.92 17.55
N VAL A 160 -10.40 -14.19 17.47
CA VAL A 160 -11.41 -14.65 16.51
C VAL A 160 -12.74 -13.93 16.75
N ALA A 161 -13.19 -13.79 17.99
CA ALA A 161 -14.43 -13.09 18.33
C ALA A 161 -14.38 -11.61 17.90
N ASP A 162 -13.26 -10.92 18.17
CA ASP A 162 -13.08 -9.52 17.79
C ASP A 162 -13.04 -9.32 16.28
N TRP A 163 -12.25 -10.13 15.56
CA TRP A 163 -12.13 -10.01 14.10
C TRP A 163 -13.39 -10.47 13.36
N THR A 164 -14.17 -11.38 13.94
CA THR A 164 -15.48 -11.78 13.40
C THR A 164 -16.45 -10.61 13.46
N ARG A 165 -16.50 -9.91 14.59
CA ARG A 165 -17.32 -8.69 14.73
C ARG A 165 -16.96 -7.62 13.69
N VAL A 166 -15.66 -7.45 13.43
CA VAL A 166 -15.19 -6.53 12.37
C VAL A 166 -15.68 -7.01 11.01
N ALA A 167 -15.45 -8.28 10.66
CA ALA A 167 -15.85 -8.85 9.37
C ALA A 167 -17.35 -8.71 9.11
N GLU A 168 -18.21 -9.09 10.06
CA GLU A 168 -19.66 -8.94 9.95
C GLU A 168 -20.08 -7.47 9.76
N GLY A 169 -19.39 -6.54 10.42
CA GLY A 169 -19.61 -5.10 10.24
C GLY A 169 -19.26 -4.63 8.82
N LEU A 170 -18.18 -5.18 8.24
CA LEU A 170 -17.78 -4.91 6.87
C LEU A 170 -18.80 -5.46 5.86
N GLU A 171 -19.25 -6.72 6.03
CA GLU A 171 -20.23 -7.36 5.14
C GLU A 171 -21.58 -6.61 5.13
N LYS A 172 -22.06 -6.20 6.32
CA LYS A 172 -23.27 -5.38 6.45
C LYS A 172 -23.16 -4.05 5.71
N ARG A 173 -21.98 -3.41 5.74
CA ARG A 173 -21.74 -2.16 5.03
C ARG A 173 -21.67 -2.36 3.52
N GLN A 174 -20.96 -3.38 3.05
CA GLN A 174 -20.88 -3.72 1.61
C GLN A 174 -22.27 -4.02 1.03
N SER A 175 -23.08 -4.80 1.74
CA SER A 175 -24.46 -5.12 1.33
C SER A 175 -25.34 -3.86 1.20
N LYS A 176 -25.20 -2.90 2.13
CA LYS A 176 -25.92 -1.61 2.06
C LYS A 176 -25.46 -0.76 0.87
N ASP A 177 -24.16 -0.69 0.62
CA ASP A 177 -23.59 0.08 -0.48
C ASP A 177 -24.01 -0.49 -1.84
N GLU A 178 -24.08 -1.81 -1.97
CA GLU A 178 -24.57 -2.48 -3.18
C GLU A 178 -26.06 -2.22 -3.42
N ALA A 179 -26.88 -2.32 -2.37
CA ALA A 179 -28.30 -2.00 -2.44
C ALA A 179 -28.55 -0.54 -2.85
N ALA A 180 -27.78 0.40 -2.30
CA ALA A 180 -27.87 1.82 -2.65
C ALA A 180 -27.49 2.08 -4.12
N LYS A 181 -26.42 1.45 -4.61
CA LYS A 181 -26.01 1.56 -6.03
C LYS A 181 -27.05 0.97 -6.97
N ALA A 182 -27.62 -0.18 -6.64
CA ALA A 182 -28.67 -0.82 -7.44
C ALA A 182 -29.95 0.03 -7.49
N ALA A 183 -30.30 0.72 -6.40
CA ALA A 183 -31.43 1.64 -6.36
C ALA A 183 -31.19 2.92 -7.19
N ALA A 184 -29.97 3.46 -7.17
CA ALA A 184 -29.60 4.62 -7.98
C ALA A 184 -29.60 4.31 -9.48
N ALA A 185 -29.10 3.13 -9.88
CA ALA A 185 -29.07 2.69 -11.29
C ALA A 185 -30.47 2.41 -11.88
N LYS A 186 -31.50 2.21 -11.05
CA LYS A 186 -32.90 2.06 -11.50
C LYS A 186 -33.64 3.40 -11.65
N ARG A 187 -33.06 4.50 -11.19
CA ARG A 187 -33.67 5.84 -11.17
C ARG A 187 -33.10 6.79 -12.23
N GLY A 188 -32.00 6.43 -12.90
CA GLY A 188 -31.43 7.13 -14.04
C GLY A 188 -31.58 6.31 -15.30
#